data_AF-A0A286P4K6-F1
#
_entry.id   AF-A0A286P4K6-F1
#
_cell.length_a   1.000
_cell.length_b   1.000
_cell.length_c   1.000
_cell.angle_alpha   90.00
_cell.angle_beta   90.00
_cell.angle_gamma   90.00
#
_symmetry.space_group_name_H-M   'P 1'
#
loop_
_entity.id
_entity.type
_entity.pdbx_description
1 polymer ?
#
loop_
_entity_poly.entity_id
_entity_poly.type
_entity_poly.pdbx_seq_one_letter_code
_entity_poly.pdbx_strand_id
1 'polypeptide(L)'
;MALESLLGSNWTSTICAVASGDGTRFSEVTSGMYQRLLHTLELPASTAVALAATTIGVQAASAVGIWTVALPSFWTESQDFSAAQMLLPHLGDEARPLLNVVGIKELNAGVLTVRAISRIRQRIGPSGRTQLTVPLRSSVRRA
;
A
#
# COMPACT_ATOMS: atom_id res chain seq x y z
N MET A 1 -3.82 25.15 2.65
CA MET A 1 -4.11 25.22 4.09
C MET A 1 -4.29 23.83 4.74
N ALA A 2 -5.22 22.97 4.32
CA ALA A 2 -5.40 21.65 4.96
C ALA A 2 -4.20 20.69 4.80
N LEU A 3 -3.68 20.54 3.58
CA LEU A 3 -2.56 19.62 3.30
C LEU A 3 -1.24 20.06 3.95
N GLU A 4 -1.00 21.37 3.97
CA GLU A 4 0.14 22.00 4.64
C GLU A 4 0.11 21.79 6.17
N SER A 5 -1.06 21.79 6.79
CA SER A 5 -1.20 21.46 8.21
C SER A 5 -0.86 19.99 8.50
N LEU A 6 -1.19 19.08 7.59
CA LEU A 6 -0.97 17.64 7.75
C LEU A 6 0.45 17.20 7.39
N LEU A 7 1.04 17.81 6.36
CA LEU A 7 2.30 17.36 5.75
C LEU A 7 3.45 18.36 5.92
N GLY A 8 3.18 19.51 6.56
CA GLY A 8 4.14 20.60 6.71
C GLY A 8 4.18 21.53 5.49
N SER A 9 4.75 22.72 5.66
CA SER A 9 4.85 23.77 4.62
C SER A 9 5.69 23.36 3.41
N ASN A 10 6.63 22.43 3.58
CA ASN A 10 7.51 21.96 2.50
C ASN A 10 7.04 20.65 1.84
N TRP A 11 5.77 20.25 2.00
CA TRP A 11 5.28 18.98 1.47
C TRP A 11 5.48 18.81 -0.05
N THR A 12 5.50 19.92 -0.79
CA THR A 12 5.71 19.95 -2.25
C THR A 12 7.12 19.53 -2.66
N SER A 13 8.11 19.52 -1.76
CA SER A 13 9.44 18.98 -2.07
C SER A 13 9.47 17.46 -2.17
N THR A 14 8.45 16.79 -1.62
CA THR A 14 8.42 15.32 -1.46
C THR A 14 7.26 14.68 -2.24
N ILE A 15 6.19 15.43 -2.51
CA ILE A 15 5.00 14.93 -3.20
C ILE A 15 4.84 15.67 -4.53
N CYS A 16 4.99 14.94 -5.63
CA CYS A 16 4.95 15.51 -6.98
C CYS A 16 3.52 15.68 -7.54
N ALA A 17 2.55 14.91 -7.05
CA ALA A 17 1.17 14.97 -7.53
C ALA A 17 0.19 14.53 -6.45
N VAL A 18 -1.02 15.13 -6.47
CA VAL A 18 -2.13 14.80 -5.57
C VAL A 18 -3.39 14.67 -6.40
N ALA A 19 -4.12 13.57 -6.19
CA ALA A 19 -5.50 13.42 -6.61
C ALA A 19 -6.34 13.28 -5.34
N SER A 20 -7.26 14.21 -5.14
CA SER A 20 -8.24 14.16 -4.06
C SER A 20 -9.63 13.97 -4.63
N GLY A 21 -10.51 13.43 -3.79
CA GLY A 21 -11.93 13.51 -4.05
C GLY A 21 -12.47 14.95 -3.92
N ASP A 22 -13.70 15.17 -4.38
CA ASP A 22 -14.51 16.36 -4.20
C ASP A 22 -15.13 16.47 -2.79
N GLY A 23 -14.95 15.45 -1.94
CA GLY A 23 -15.38 15.44 -0.54
C GLY A 23 -16.87 15.18 -0.36
N THR A 24 -17.60 14.87 -1.44
CA THR A 24 -19.05 14.71 -1.40
C THR A 24 -19.50 13.32 -0.94
N ARG A 25 -18.57 12.34 -0.89
CA ARG A 25 -18.86 10.96 -0.46
C ARG A 25 -17.76 10.39 0.42
N PHE A 26 -18.15 9.62 1.44
CA PHE A 26 -17.21 8.92 2.34
C PHE A 26 -16.41 7.79 1.65
N SER A 27 -16.79 7.41 0.41
CA SER A 27 -16.21 6.29 -0.36
C SER A 27 -15.39 6.73 -1.58
N GLU A 28 -14.82 7.94 -1.57
CA GLU A 28 -14.39 8.58 -2.82
C GLU A 28 -13.06 8.08 -3.41
N VAL A 29 -12.50 6.97 -2.94
CA VAL A 29 -11.31 6.40 -3.58
C VAL A 29 -11.73 5.58 -4.78
N THR A 30 -11.42 6.07 -5.98
CA THR A 30 -11.77 5.41 -7.24
C THR A 30 -10.53 5.09 -8.08
N SER A 31 -10.66 4.10 -8.96
CA SER A 31 -9.60 3.74 -9.93
C SER A 31 -9.21 4.92 -10.82
N GLY A 32 -10.16 5.79 -11.16
CA GLY A 32 -9.92 6.98 -11.97
C GLY A 32 -8.92 7.96 -11.34
N MET A 33 -8.86 8.04 -10.01
CA MET A 33 -7.85 8.86 -9.31
C MET A 33 -6.44 8.33 -9.53
N TYR A 34 -6.25 7.02 -9.45
CA TYR A 34 -4.96 6.38 -9.75
C TYR A 34 -4.57 6.53 -11.22
N GLN A 35 -5.52 6.37 -12.16
CA GLN A 35 -5.27 6.61 -13.58
C GLN A 35 -4.82 8.05 -13.84
N ARG A 36 -5.48 9.03 -13.21
CA ARG A 36 -5.12 10.44 -13.32
C ARG A 36 -3.71 10.71 -12.78
N LEU A 37 -3.37 10.16 -11.61
CA LEU A 37 -2.03 10.30 -11.02
C LEU A 37 -0.95 9.71 -11.93
N LEU A 38 -1.16 8.48 -12.42
CA LEU A 38 -0.22 7.83 -13.34
C LEU A 38 -0.02 8.64 -14.62
N HIS A 39 -1.10 9.17 -15.19
CA HIS A 39 -1.03 10.04 -16.37
C HIS A 39 -0.26 11.34 -16.08
N THR A 40 -0.57 12.03 -14.97
CA THR A 40 0.12 13.27 -14.58
C THR A 40 1.61 13.06 -14.32
N LEU A 41 1.98 11.90 -13.78
CA LEU A 41 3.38 11.56 -13.49
C LEU A 41 4.10 10.90 -14.68
N GLU A 42 3.40 10.64 -15.78
CA GLU A 42 3.91 9.92 -16.96
C GLU A 42 4.50 8.54 -16.60
N LEU A 43 3.88 7.84 -15.64
CA LEU A 43 4.31 6.54 -15.15
C LEU A 43 3.37 5.42 -15.60
N PRO A 44 3.88 4.27 -16.06
CA PRO A 44 3.05 3.08 -16.24
C PRO A 44 2.64 2.50 -14.88
N ALA A 45 1.42 1.93 -14.79
CA ALA A 45 0.95 1.27 -13.56
C ALA A 45 1.89 0.16 -13.08
N SER A 46 2.57 -0.51 -14.03
CA SER A 46 3.55 -1.56 -13.76
C SER A 46 4.81 -1.06 -13.06
N THR A 47 5.10 0.24 -12.97
CA THR A 47 6.22 0.75 -12.17
C THR A 47 5.78 1.30 -10.82
N ALA A 48 4.47 1.44 -10.60
CA ALA A 48 3.93 2.02 -9.39
C ALA A 48 3.66 0.96 -8.30
N VAL A 49 3.64 1.44 -7.06
CA VAL A 49 3.19 0.69 -5.89
C VAL A 49 2.17 1.55 -5.14
N ALA A 50 1.03 0.96 -4.77
CA ALA A 50 0.03 1.59 -3.94
C ALA A 50 0.09 1.03 -2.51
N LEU A 51 -0.06 1.91 -1.53
CA LEU A 51 -0.26 1.56 -0.12
C LEU A 51 -1.71 1.93 0.25
N ALA A 52 -2.49 0.98 0.75
CA ALA A 52 -3.89 1.21 1.08
C ALA A 52 -4.31 0.53 2.38
N ALA A 53 -5.10 1.23 3.19
CA ALA A 53 -5.58 0.73 4.48
C ALA A 53 -7.02 0.19 4.45
N THR A 54 -7.74 0.33 3.34
CA THR A 54 -9.14 -0.11 3.17
C THR A 54 -9.29 -0.99 1.94
N THR A 55 -10.30 -1.87 1.92
CA THR A 55 -10.63 -2.69 0.74
C THR A 55 -10.94 -1.84 -0.49
N ILE A 56 -11.65 -0.73 -0.32
CA ILE A 56 -11.98 0.20 -1.41
C ILE A 56 -10.70 0.73 -2.05
N GLY A 57 -9.73 1.18 -1.23
CA GLY A 57 -8.45 1.66 -1.73
C GLY A 57 -7.64 0.59 -2.45
N VAL A 58 -7.64 -0.64 -1.91
CA VAL A 58 -6.96 -1.78 -2.54
C VAL A 58 -7.58 -2.14 -3.88
N GLN A 59 -8.90 -2.25 -3.95
CA GLN A 59 -9.62 -2.59 -5.18
C GLN A 59 -9.41 -1.51 -6.25
N ALA A 60 -9.48 -0.23 -5.87
CA ALA A 60 -9.25 0.88 -6.78
C ALA A 60 -7.85 0.86 -7.40
N ALA A 61 -6.80 0.61 -6.62
CA ALA A 61 -5.43 0.53 -7.13
C ALA A 61 -5.21 -0.74 -7.99
N SER A 62 -5.69 -1.88 -7.50
CA SER A 62 -5.55 -3.18 -8.17
C SER A 62 -6.26 -3.20 -9.53
N ALA A 63 -7.41 -2.52 -9.66
CA ALA A 63 -8.17 -2.39 -10.91
C ALA A 63 -7.39 -1.64 -12.01
N VAL A 64 -6.39 -0.82 -11.67
CA VAL A 64 -5.53 -0.10 -12.62
C VAL A 64 -4.23 -0.88 -12.89
N GLY A 65 -4.04 -2.04 -12.26
CA GLY A 65 -2.84 -2.87 -12.41
C GLY A 65 -1.65 -2.39 -11.58
N ILE A 66 -1.89 -1.53 -10.58
CA ILE A 66 -0.83 -1.08 -9.65
C ILE A 66 -0.57 -2.20 -8.63
N TRP A 67 0.71 -2.49 -8.37
CA TRP A 67 1.10 -3.41 -7.31
C TRP A 67 0.71 -2.83 -5.95
N THR A 68 -0.14 -3.52 -5.21
CA THR A 68 -0.81 -2.97 -4.03
C THR A 68 -0.41 -3.71 -2.76
N VAL A 69 -0.02 -2.95 -1.76
CA VAL A 69 0.24 -3.40 -0.39
C VAL A 69 -0.90 -2.92 0.50
N ALA A 70 -1.61 -3.87 1.08
CA ALA A 70 -2.61 -3.61 2.10
C ALA A 70 -1.95 -3.42 3.46
N LEU A 71 -2.33 -2.34 4.15
CA LEU A 71 -1.88 -1.95 5.50
C LEU A 71 -3.12 -1.72 6.39
N PRO A 72 -3.82 -2.78 6.82
CA PRO A 72 -5.03 -2.62 7.61
C PRO A 72 -4.73 -1.93 8.93
N SER A 73 -5.68 -1.13 9.36
CA SER A 73 -5.73 -0.56 10.70
C SER A 73 -6.69 -1.38 11.57
N PHE A 74 -6.76 -1.05 12.86
CA PHE A 74 -7.78 -1.60 13.76
C PHE A 74 -9.22 -1.49 13.20
N TRP A 75 -9.51 -0.42 12.46
CA TRP A 75 -10.85 -0.17 11.90
C TRP A 75 -11.15 -0.97 10.63
N THR A 76 -10.12 -1.53 10.00
CA THR A 76 -10.23 -2.11 8.66
C THR A 76 -9.72 -3.55 8.60
N GLU A 77 -9.19 -4.10 9.68
CA GLU A 77 -8.64 -5.47 9.75
C GLU A 77 -9.62 -6.58 9.39
N SER A 78 -10.93 -6.34 9.56
CA SER A 78 -12.00 -7.27 9.20
C SER A 78 -12.44 -7.19 7.73
N GLN A 79 -11.90 -6.25 6.96
CA GLN A 79 -12.25 -6.09 5.55
C GLN A 79 -11.49 -7.08 4.65
N ASP A 80 -12.00 -7.30 3.43
CA ASP A 80 -11.39 -8.21 2.46
C ASP A 80 -10.25 -7.52 1.69
N PHE A 81 -9.01 -7.99 1.92
CA PHE A 81 -7.82 -7.49 1.23
C PHE A 81 -7.29 -8.45 0.15
N SER A 82 -8.05 -9.46 -0.27
CA SER A 82 -7.63 -10.48 -1.24
C SER A 82 -7.12 -9.92 -2.58
N ALA A 83 -7.54 -8.72 -2.96
CA ALA A 83 -7.08 -8.04 -4.18
C ALA A 83 -5.67 -7.42 -4.08
N ALA A 84 -5.08 -7.33 -2.88
CA ALA A 84 -3.72 -6.85 -2.67
C ALA A 84 -2.69 -7.96 -2.88
N GLN A 85 -1.54 -7.63 -3.47
CA GLN A 85 -0.45 -8.59 -3.63
C GLN A 85 0.30 -8.85 -2.32
N MET A 86 0.22 -7.92 -1.36
CA MET A 86 0.85 -8.07 -0.05
C MET A 86 -0.06 -7.53 1.04
N LEU A 87 -0.15 -8.24 2.16
CA LEU A 87 -0.86 -7.82 3.35
C LEU A 87 0.12 -7.72 4.52
N LEU A 88 0.32 -6.51 5.03
CA LEU A 88 1.27 -6.23 6.09
C LEU A 88 0.61 -5.48 7.26
N PRO A 89 1.05 -5.72 8.50
CA PRO A 89 0.61 -4.94 9.67
C PRO A 89 1.20 -3.52 9.71
N HIS A 90 2.36 -3.30 9.09
CA HIS A 90 3.07 -2.02 9.00
C HIS A 90 4.19 -2.15 7.94
N LEU A 91 4.89 -1.05 7.63
CA LEU A 91 6.04 -1.07 6.70
C LEU A 91 7.37 -1.43 7.39
N GLY A 92 7.42 -1.30 8.72
CA GLY A 92 8.64 -1.46 9.50
C GLY A 92 9.43 -0.17 9.61
N ASP A 93 10.13 -0.01 10.72
CA ASP A 93 11.09 1.07 10.98
C ASP A 93 12.15 0.59 12.00
N GLU A 94 13.09 1.45 12.36
CA GLU A 94 14.18 1.12 13.30
C GLU A 94 13.67 0.66 14.68
N ALA A 95 12.57 1.24 15.16
CA ALA A 95 11.99 0.90 16.47
C ALA A 95 11.06 -0.31 16.39
N ARG A 96 10.42 -0.53 15.24
CA ARG A 96 9.44 -1.59 15.00
C ARG A 96 9.70 -2.28 13.65
N PRO A 97 10.77 -3.09 13.53
CA PRO A 97 11.03 -3.83 12.30
C PRO A 97 9.95 -4.87 12.02
N LEU A 98 9.71 -5.16 10.74
CA LEU A 98 8.93 -6.32 10.30
C LEU A 98 9.72 -7.59 10.60
N LEU A 99 9.39 -8.24 11.71
CA LEU A 99 9.95 -9.51 12.12
C LEU A 99 9.06 -10.66 11.61
N ASN A 100 9.69 -11.79 11.25
CA ASN A 100 9.01 -13.04 10.88
C ASN A 100 8.09 -12.95 9.66
N VAL A 101 8.47 -12.16 8.65
CA VAL A 101 7.78 -12.17 7.36
C VAL A 101 8.17 -13.41 6.57
N VAL A 102 7.30 -14.42 6.59
CA VAL A 102 7.49 -15.65 5.83
C VAL A 102 7.49 -15.30 4.34
N GLY A 103 8.56 -15.68 3.63
CA GLY A 103 8.66 -15.52 2.18
C GLY A 103 9.24 -14.20 1.67
N ILE A 104 9.59 -13.23 2.53
CA ILE A 104 10.26 -11.99 2.11
C ILE A 104 11.66 -11.93 2.74
N LYS A 105 12.66 -12.44 2.01
CA LYS A 105 14.08 -12.34 2.39
C LYS A 105 14.67 -10.97 2.00
N GLU A 106 13.92 -10.20 1.23
CA GLU A 106 14.35 -8.98 0.57
C GLU A 106 14.13 -7.71 1.43
N LEU A 107 13.59 -7.85 2.66
CA LEU A 107 13.45 -6.74 3.60
C LEU A 107 14.82 -6.17 3.98
N ASN A 108 14.92 -4.84 4.06
CA ASN A 108 16.15 -4.17 4.49
C ASN A 108 16.05 -3.84 5.98
N ALA A 109 16.80 -4.56 6.82
CA ALA A 109 16.75 -4.41 8.28
C ALA A 109 15.31 -4.49 8.86
N GLY A 110 14.43 -5.29 8.24
CA GLY A 110 13.02 -5.38 8.63
C GLY A 110 12.13 -4.24 8.10
N VAL A 111 12.60 -3.43 7.15
CA VAL A 111 11.81 -2.39 6.49
C VAL A 111 11.44 -2.81 5.07
N LEU A 112 10.17 -2.63 4.69
CA LEU A 112 9.72 -2.79 3.32
C LEU A 112 10.13 -1.57 2.50
N THR A 113 11.05 -1.77 1.56
CA THR A 113 11.51 -0.72 0.65
C THR A 113 10.98 -0.93 -0.76
N VAL A 114 10.95 0.12 -1.59
CA VAL A 114 10.61 0.00 -3.02
C VAL A 114 11.51 -1.03 -3.71
N ARG A 115 12.81 -1.07 -3.37
CA ARG A 115 13.75 -2.07 -3.89
C ARG A 115 13.38 -3.50 -3.48
N ALA A 116 12.93 -3.71 -2.24
CA ALA A 116 12.44 -5.00 -1.79
C ALA A 116 11.22 -5.44 -2.63
N ILE A 117 10.27 -4.52 -2.85
CA ILE A 117 9.09 -4.78 -3.68
C ILE A 117 9.48 -5.15 -5.11
N SER A 118 10.40 -4.42 -5.75
CA SER A 118 10.87 -4.74 -7.10
C SER A 118 11.44 -6.17 -7.21
N ARG A 119 12.19 -6.63 -6.20
CA ARG A 119 12.74 -8.00 -6.17
C ARG A 119 11.66 -9.06 -5.97
N ILE A 120 10.71 -8.81 -5.07
CA ILE A 120 9.57 -9.71 -4.82
C ILE A 120 8.75 -9.90 -6.11
N ARG A 121 8.48 -8.79 -6.82
CA ARG A 121 7.72 -8.80 -8.08
C ARG A 121 8.37 -9.67 -9.16
N GLN A 122 9.70 -9.66 -9.25
CA GLN A 122 10.44 -10.50 -10.20
C GLN A 122 10.29 -12.00 -9.91
N ARG A 123 10.07 -12.39 -8.65
CA ARG A 123 9.92 -13.80 -8.25
C ARG A 123 8.50 -14.34 -8.45
N ILE A 124 7.49 -13.51 -8.25
CA ILE A 124 6.09 -13.94 -8.23
C ILE A 124 5.54 -14.15 -9.67
N GLY A 125 6.22 -13.61 -10.69
CA GLY A 125 5.77 -13.70 -12.08
C GLY A 125 4.43 -12.97 -12.31
N PRO A 126 4.04 -12.73 -13.57
CA PRO A 126 2.79 -12.01 -13.88
C PRO A 126 1.51 -12.78 -13.50
N SER A 127 1.60 -14.11 -13.35
CA SER A 127 0.45 -15.00 -13.12
C SER A 127 0.31 -15.52 -11.68
N GLY A 128 1.29 -15.28 -10.81
CA GLY A 128 1.29 -15.76 -9.43
C GLY A 128 0.44 -14.87 -8.52
N ARG A 129 -0.87 -15.11 -8.46
CA ARG A 129 -1.78 -14.43 -7.50
C ARG A 129 -1.62 -14.98 -6.07
N THR A 130 -0.39 -15.19 -5.61
CA THR A 130 -0.15 -15.56 -4.21
C THR A 130 0.02 -14.28 -3.41
N GLN A 131 -1.01 -13.91 -2.65
CA GLN A 131 -0.90 -12.84 -1.67
C GLN A 131 0.16 -13.20 -0.63
N LEU A 132 1.17 -12.34 -0.49
CA LEU A 132 2.16 -12.48 0.57
C LEU A 132 1.57 -11.92 1.87
N THR A 133 1.22 -12.81 2.80
CA THR A 133 0.62 -12.43 4.07
C THR A 133 1.63 -12.53 5.20
N VAL A 134 1.76 -11.44 5.95
CA VAL A 134 2.35 -11.48 7.30
C VAL A 134 1.22 -11.68 8.29
N PRO A 135 1.29 -12.67 9.19
CA PRO A 135 0.26 -12.84 10.21
C PRO A 135 0.13 -11.54 11.01
N LEU A 136 -1.04 -10.91 10.93
CA LEU A 136 -1.43 -9.83 11.82
C LEU A 136 -1.38 -10.41 13.24
N ARG A 137 -0.69 -9.76 14.17
CA ARG A 137 -0.65 -10.19 15.58
C ARG A 137 -2.02 -9.94 16.23
N SER A 138 -3.03 -10.75 15.91
CA SER A 138 -4.32 -10.78 16.63
C SER A 138 -4.70 -12.17 17.15
N SER A 139 -3.82 -13.17 17.05
CA SER A 139 -4.09 -14.52 17.59
C SER A 139 -3.37 -14.86 18.90
N VAL A 140 -2.77 -13.88 19.61
CA VAL A 140 -2.43 -14.08 21.02
C VAL A 140 -3.70 -13.80 21.82
N ARG A 141 -4.43 -14.89 22.08
CA ARG A 141 -5.63 -14.95 22.94
C ARG A 141 -5.51 -13.99 24.12
N ARG A 142 -6.47 -13.08 24.28
CA ARG A 142 -6.82 -12.63 25.63
C ARG A 142 -7.41 -13.84 26.33
N ALA A 143 -6.62 -14.44 27.22
CA ALA A 143 -7.11 -15.38 28.22
C ALA A 143 -7.98 -14.64 29.24
#